data_AF-A0A9N9NGM3-F1
#
_entry.id   AF-A0A9N9NGM3-F1
#
_cell.length_a   1.000
_cell.length_b   1.000
_cell.length_c   1.000
_cell.angle_alpha   90.00
_cell.angle_beta   90.00
_cell.angle_gamma   90.00
#
_symmetry.space_group_name_H-M   'P 1'
#
loop_
_entity.id
_entity.type
_entity.pdbx_description
1 polymer ?
#
loop_
_entity_poly.entity_id
_entity_poly.type
_entity_poly.pdbx_seq_one_letter_code
_entity_poly.pdbx_strand_id
1 'polypeptide(L)'
;MEVDLCFVVDCTGSMASHIDATKECIIAVEEYMGKMEPKIKVRLGFIGYRDHCDSKRFECLNFTDSHEEFKDFVAKVVATGGGDTPEDVLGGLNEAITTMTWRNVIRVLLHVCDAPPHGLRFNNLADTYPEGDPNGLTAEDVLENMKSKNIYYFFGRINSLTNEMVRIFKSILGEFDVFDLEEVNDKPEQLTIKFFNATCSAITTAISLRE
;
A
#
# COMPACT_ATOMS: atom_id res chain seq x y z
N MET A 1 -14.55 17.85 3.88
CA MET A 1 -13.90 16.76 4.62
C MET A 1 -12.45 16.63 4.15
N GLU A 2 -11.50 16.33 5.04
CA GLU A 2 -10.08 16.22 4.70
C GLU A 2 -9.57 14.81 4.99
N VAL A 3 -8.92 14.20 3.99
CA VAL A 3 -8.45 12.80 4.02
C VAL A 3 -6.96 12.79 3.69
N ASP A 4 -6.18 12.06 4.47
CA ASP A 4 -4.83 11.65 4.09
C ASP A 4 -4.91 10.23 3.51
N LEU A 5 -4.51 10.05 2.26
CA LEU A 5 -4.46 8.77 1.56
C LEU A 5 -3.02 8.45 1.16
N CYS A 6 -2.44 7.41 1.76
CA CYS A 6 -1.10 6.95 1.47
C CYS A 6 -1.16 5.64 0.68
N PHE A 7 -0.46 5.59 -0.45
CA PHE A 7 -0.18 4.34 -1.15
C PHE A 7 1.14 3.78 -0.63
N VAL A 8 1.15 2.49 -0.30
CA VAL A 8 2.37 1.74 0.00
C VAL A 8 2.46 0.64 -1.04
N VAL A 9 3.51 0.68 -1.86
CA VAL A 9 3.57 -0.11 -3.09
C VAL A 9 4.89 -0.86 -3.16
N ASP A 10 4.80 -2.15 -3.37
CA ASP A 10 5.93 -2.98 -3.77
C ASP A 10 6.46 -2.50 -5.14
N CYS A 11 7.74 -2.14 -5.18
CA CYS A 11 8.43 -1.61 -6.34
C CYS A 11 9.58 -2.53 -6.79
N THR A 12 9.51 -3.82 -6.46
CA THR A 12 10.47 -4.85 -6.85
C THR A 12 10.26 -5.27 -8.30
N GLY A 13 11.16 -6.09 -8.86
CA GLY A 13 11.07 -6.50 -10.26
C GLY A 13 9.80 -7.28 -10.63
N SER A 14 9.21 -8.04 -9.70
CA SER A 14 8.00 -8.85 -9.93
C SER A 14 6.78 -7.97 -10.26
N MET A 15 6.75 -6.75 -9.72
CA MET A 15 5.68 -5.77 -9.91
C MET A 15 5.69 -5.06 -11.28
N ALA A 16 6.62 -5.38 -12.18
CA ALA A 16 6.80 -4.67 -13.46
C ALA A 16 5.53 -4.62 -14.32
N SER A 17 4.72 -5.68 -14.35
CA SER A 17 3.43 -5.72 -15.08
C SER A 17 2.29 -4.98 -14.38
N HIS A 18 2.45 -4.61 -13.11
CA HIS A 18 1.39 -4.05 -12.26
C HIS A 18 1.61 -2.57 -11.92
N ILE A 19 2.86 -2.10 -12.02
CA ILE A 19 3.21 -0.74 -11.58
C ILE A 19 2.46 0.32 -12.40
N ASP A 20 2.39 0.19 -13.73
CA ASP A 20 1.73 1.20 -14.56
C ASP A 20 0.22 1.28 -14.29
N ALA A 21 -0.45 0.14 -14.10
CA ALA A 21 -1.86 0.13 -13.73
C ALA A 21 -2.09 0.73 -12.32
N THR A 22 -1.14 0.55 -11.40
CA THR A 22 -1.18 1.20 -10.08
C THR A 22 -1.09 2.72 -10.22
N LYS A 23 -0.21 3.22 -11.12
CA LYS A 23 -0.09 4.66 -11.42
C LYS A 23 -1.37 5.22 -12.05
N GLU A 24 -1.95 4.51 -13.03
CA GLU A 24 -3.20 4.93 -13.67
C GLU A 24 -4.35 5.01 -12.67
N CYS A 25 -4.44 4.07 -11.73
CA CYS A 25 -5.51 4.08 -10.74
C CYS A 25 -5.39 5.24 -9.75
N ILE A 26 -4.17 5.50 -9.28
CA ILE A 26 -3.86 6.68 -8.48
C ILE A 26 -4.43 7.96 -9.10
N ILE A 27 -4.24 8.11 -10.42
CA ILE A 27 -4.73 9.27 -11.19
C ILE A 27 -6.26 9.27 -11.24
N ALA A 28 -6.89 8.12 -11.50
CA ALA A 28 -8.34 8.00 -11.56
C ALA A 28 -9.03 8.30 -10.21
N VAL A 29 -8.46 7.84 -9.10
CA VAL A 29 -8.97 8.13 -7.74
C VAL A 29 -8.95 9.63 -7.50
N GLU A 30 -7.84 10.30 -7.78
CA GLU A 30 -7.71 11.74 -7.63
C GLU A 30 -8.81 12.50 -8.38
N GLU A 31 -8.99 12.20 -9.68
CA GLU A 31 -9.98 12.86 -10.53
C GLU A 31 -11.42 12.66 -10.06
N TYR A 32 -11.75 11.50 -9.51
CA TYR A 32 -13.07 11.23 -8.98
C TYR A 32 -13.33 11.92 -7.65
N MET A 33 -12.35 11.91 -6.75
CA MET A 33 -12.47 12.58 -5.46
C MET A 33 -12.70 14.09 -5.67
N GLY A 34 -12.09 14.68 -6.70
CA GLY A 34 -12.37 16.05 -7.12
C GLY A 34 -13.81 16.33 -7.58
N LYS A 35 -14.56 15.28 -7.96
CA LYS A 35 -15.94 15.34 -8.48
C LYS A 35 -17.01 14.90 -7.46
N MET A 36 -16.63 14.33 -6.32
CA MET A 36 -17.59 13.87 -5.28
C MET A 36 -18.24 15.05 -4.55
N GLU A 37 -19.51 14.88 -4.16
CA GLU A 37 -20.24 15.81 -3.31
C GLU A 37 -20.74 15.11 -2.02
N PRO A 38 -20.48 15.67 -0.82
CA PRO A 38 -19.77 16.93 -0.57
C PRO A 38 -18.27 16.83 -0.90
N LYS A 39 -17.69 17.91 -1.41
CA LYS A 39 -16.27 17.96 -1.81
C LYS A 39 -15.32 17.41 -0.73
N ILE A 40 -14.53 16.41 -1.10
CA ILE A 40 -13.50 15.79 -0.27
C ILE A 40 -12.14 16.34 -0.70
N LYS A 41 -11.39 16.90 0.25
CA LYS A 41 -9.99 17.30 0.01
C LYS A 41 -9.09 16.14 0.39
N VAL A 42 -8.32 15.65 -0.56
CA VAL A 42 -7.41 14.52 -0.35
C VAL A 42 -5.98 15.01 -0.44
N ARG A 43 -5.15 14.64 0.52
CA ARG A 43 -3.69 14.71 0.40
C ARG A 43 -3.18 13.31 0.06
N LEU A 44 -2.32 13.24 -0.94
CA LEU A 44 -1.80 11.99 -1.46
C LEU A 44 -0.35 11.81 -1.00
N GLY A 45 -0.05 10.66 -0.42
CA GLY A 45 1.30 10.23 -0.04
C GLY A 45 1.67 8.92 -0.73
N PHE A 46 2.96 8.69 -0.94
CA PHE A 46 3.47 7.47 -1.58
C PHE A 46 4.72 6.95 -0.88
N ILE A 47 4.72 5.66 -0.52
CA ILE A 47 5.92 4.88 -0.19
C ILE A 47 6.05 3.77 -1.22
N GLY A 48 7.14 3.79 -1.98
CA GLY A 48 7.62 2.63 -2.71
C GLY A 48 8.65 1.90 -1.87
N TYR A 49 8.54 0.58 -1.74
CA TYR A 49 9.55 -0.24 -1.06
C TYR A 49 10.06 -1.36 -1.96
N ARG A 50 11.24 -1.87 -1.62
CA ARG A 50 11.95 -3.00 -2.24
C ARG A 50 12.67 -3.79 -1.16
N ASP A 51 13.44 -4.80 -1.53
CA ASP A 51 14.15 -5.64 -0.58
C ASP A 51 15.30 -4.92 0.16
N HIS A 52 15.77 -5.53 1.25
CA HIS A 52 16.92 -5.14 2.04
C HIS A 52 18.23 -5.10 1.24
N CYS A 53 18.37 -5.93 0.20
CA CYS A 53 19.58 -5.92 -0.63
C CYS A 53 19.64 -4.75 -1.62
N ASP A 54 18.53 -4.03 -1.82
CA ASP A 54 18.45 -2.97 -2.81
C ASP A 54 19.08 -1.65 -2.33
N SER A 55 19.90 -1.07 -3.19
CA SER A 55 20.48 0.26 -2.97
C SER A 55 19.42 1.36 -2.83
N LYS A 56 18.26 1.18 -3.46
CA LYS A 56 17.10 2.08 -3.41
C LYS A 56 15.92 1.38 -2.74
N ARG A 57 16.13 0.97 -1.49
CA ARG A 57 15.14 0.27 -0.65
C ARG A 57 13.81 1.01 -0.53
N PHE A 58 13.83 2.35 -0.41
CA PHE A 58 12.62 3.17 -0.27
C PHE A 58 12.57 4.36 -1.23
N GLU A 59 11.36 4.72 -1.65
CA GLU A 59 11.02 5.95 -2.34
C GLU A 59 9.84 6.62 -1.63
N CYS A 60 10.00 7.87 -1.21
CA CYS A 60 8.99 8.55 -0.41
C CYS A 60 8.59 9.89 -1.06
N LEU A 61 7.29 10.07 -1.24
CA LEU A 61 6.65 11.36 -1.43
C LEU A 61 5.74 11.62 -0.24
N ASN A 62 6.11 12.62 0.58
CA ASN A 62 5.26 13.04 1.68
C ASN A 62 3.93 13.61 1.18
N PHE A 63 2.92 13.64 2.04
CA PHE A 63 1.57 14.06 1.70
C PHE A 63 1.50 15.45 1.07
N THR A 64 1.12 15.49 -0.21
CA THR A 64 0.90 16.71 -1.00
C THR A 64 -0.57 16.87 -1.39
N ASP A 65 -1.02 18.11 -1.55
CA ASP A 65 -2.29 18.47 -2.20
C ASP A 65 -2.10 18.85 -3.68
N SER A 66 -0.87 18.84 -4.18
CA SER A 66 -0.55 19.08 -5.58
C SER A 66 -0.70 17.79 -6.41
N HIS A 67 -1.74 17.79 -7.25
CA HIS A 67 -2.00 16.68 -8.18
C HIS A 67 -0.86 16.48 -9.18
N GLU A 68 -0.27 17.57 -9.67
CA GLU A 68 0.84 17.52 -10.63
C GLU A 68 2.10 16.95 -9.98
N GLU A 69 2.44 17.39 -8.77
CA GLU A 69 3.59 16.86 -8.02
C GLU A 69 3.45 15.36 -7.77
N PHE A 70 2.25 14.92 -7.35
CA PHE A 70 1.98 13.51 -7.11
C PHE A 70 2.12 12.68 -8.39
N LYS A 71 1.52 13.14 -9.50
CA LYS A 71 1.58 12.49 -10.81
C LYS A 71 3.01 12.39 -11.32
N ASP A 72 3.78 13.48 -11.24
CA ASP A 72 5.17 13.54 -11.67
C ASP A 72 6.09 12.64 -10.86
N PHE A 73 5.84 12.49 -9.55
CA PHE A 73 6.57 11.56 -8.71
C PHE A 73 6.26 10.11 -9.08
N VAL A 74 4.97 9.76 -9.10
CA VAL A 74 4.49 8.41 -9.38
C VAL A 74 4.90 7.94 -10.77
N ALA A 75 4.91 8.83 -11.78
CA ALA A 75 5.39 8.53 -13.13
C ALA A 75 6.84 8.01 -13.16
N LYS A 76 7.69 8.49 -12.25
CA LYS A 76 9.13 8.14 -12.17
C LYS A 76 9.40 6.85 -11.38
N VAL A 77 8.42 6.31 -10.68
CA VAL A 77 8.56 5.05 -9.95
C VAL A 77 8.70 3.90 -10.95
N VAL A 78 9.70 3.05 -10.76
CA VAL A 78 9.98 1.90 -11.63
C VAL A 78 10.13 0.65 -10.79
N ALA A 79 9.54 -0.46 -11.24
CA ALA A 79 9.69 -1.75 -10.62
C ALA A 79 11.08 -2.32 -10.95
N THR A 80 11.95 -2.46 -9.94
CA THR A 80 13.35 -2.90 -10.10
C THR A 80 13.84 -3.54 -8.82
N GLY A 81 14.89 -4.34 -8.90
CA GLY A 81 15.49 -4.92 -7.69
C GLY A 81 14.71 -6.13 -7.21
N GLY A 82 14.72 -6.33 -5.89
CA GLY A 82 14.34 -7.57 -5.23
C GLY A 82 15.55 -8.45 -4.97
N GLY A 83 15.29 -9.64 -4.45
CA GLY A 83 16.29 -10.67 -4.19
C GLY A 83 15.66 -12.05 -4.30
N ASP A 84 15.26 -12.58 -3.15
CA ASP A 84 14.32 -13.69 -3.06
C ASP A 84 12.86 -13.22 -3.21
N THR A 85 11.90 -14.12 -3.02
CA THR A 85 10.47 -13.78 -3.24
C THR A 85 9.84 -13.00 -2.11
N PRO A 86 10.10 -13.28 -0.82
CA PRO A 86 9.70 -12.37 0.25
C PRO A 86 10.45 -11.05 0.15
N GLU A 87 9.79 -9.96 0.56
CA GLU A 87 10.29 -8.59 0.39
C GLU A 87 10.21 -7.81 1.71
N ASP A 88 10.76 -6.60 1.77
CA ASP A 88 10.72 -5.73 2.95
C ASP A 88 9.37 -5.00 3.15
N VAL A 89 8.30 -5.79 3.20
CA VAL A 89 6.94 -5.28 3.40
C VAL A 89 6.81 -4.52 4.73
N LEU A 90 7.40 -5.05 5.81
CA LEU A 90 7.32 -4.43 7.13
C LEU A 90 8.08 -3.10 7.18
N GLY A 91 9.24 -2.99 6.53
CA GLY A 91 9.95 -1.73 6.39
C GLY A 91 9.15 -0.69 5.61
N GLY A 92 8.54 -1.08 4.48
CA GLY A 92 7.67 -0.20 3.70
C GLY A 92 6.48 0.34 4.50
N LEU A 93 5.80 -0.52 5.26
CA LEU A 93 4.70 -0.12 6.14
C LEU A 93 5.20 0.76 7.30
N ASN A 94 6.32 0.40 7.92
CA ASN A 94 6.90 1.18 9.00
C ASN A 94 7.25 2.61 8.53
N GLU A 95 7.89 2.74 7.37
CA GLU A 95 8.17 4.05 6.75
C GLU A 95 6.90 4.89 6.59
N ALA A 96 5.84 4.30 6.03
CA ALA A 96 4.56 5.00 5.88
C ALA A 96 3.97 5.48 7.23
N ILE A 97 4.19 4.71 8.31
CA ILE A 97 3.66 5.03 9.64
C ILE A 97 4.53 6.06 10.35
N THR A 98 5.85 6.02 10.20
CA THR A 98 6.79 6.81 11.03
C THR A 98 7.29 8.08 10.37
N THR A 99 7.36 8.15 9.04
CA THR A 99 7.98 9.31 8.34
C THR A 99 6.96 10.22 7.65
N MET A 100 5.77 9.71 7.33
CA MET A 100 4.72 10.49 6.69
C MET A 100 4.00 11.47 7.65
N THR A 101 3.65 12.66 7.14
CA THR A 101 2.99 13.73 7.90
C THR A 101 1.46 13.61 7.94
N TRP A 102 0.98 12.53 8.56
CA TRP A 102 -0.44 12.31 8.83
C TRP A 102 -1.00 13.44 9.72
N ARG A 103 -1.85 14.30 9.17
CA ARG A 103 -2.42 15.47 9.88
C ARG A 103 -3.94 15.48 9.89
N ASN A 104 -4.58 14.80 8.94
CA ASN A 104 -6.02 14.74 8.85
C ASN A 104 -6.60 13.65 9.77
N VAL A 105 -7.90 13.78 10.08
CA VAL A 105 -8.63 12.86 10.97
C VAL A 105 -8.88 11.51 10.29
N ILE A 106 -9.17 11.53 8.99
CA ILE A 106 -9.35 10.34 8.16
C ILE A 106 -8.01 10.00 7.53
N ARG A 107 -7.48 8.83 7.87
CA ARG A 107 -6.16 8.35 7.48
C ARG A 107 -6.31 6.97 6.86
N VAL A 108 -6.02 6.87 5.57
CA VAL A 108 -6.18 5.64 4.80
C VAL A 108 -4.83 5.24 4.25
N LEU A 109 -4.44 3.98 4.47
CA LEU A 109 -3.25 3.37 3.88
C LEU A 109 -3.71 2.23 2.96
N LEU A 110 -3.41 2.36 1.68
CA LEU A 110 -3.67 1.34 0.68
C LEU A 110 -2.35 0.66 0.30
N HIS A 111 -2.21 -0.59 0.73
CA HIS A 111 -1.02 -1.40 0.50
C HIS A 111 -1.22 -2.33 -0.70
N VAL A 112 -0.26 -2.35 -1.63
CA VAL A 112 -0.30 -3.17 -2.85
C VAL A 112 1.02 -3.90 -2.98
N CYS A 113 0.97 -5.23 -3.04
CA CYS A 113 2.14 -6.05 -3.29
C CYS A 113 1.76 -7.41 -3.89
N ASP A 114 2.76 -8.06 -4.48
CA ASP A 114 2.66 -9.40 -5.02
C ASP A 114 3.51 -10.42 -4.24
N ALA A 115 4.27 -9.95 -3.24
CA ALA A 115 5.12 -10.72 -2.34
C ALA A 115 4.79 -10.53 -0.84
N PRO A 116 4.96 -11.57 0.01
CA PRO A 116 4.81 -11.46 1.46
C PRO A 116 6.06 -10.84 2.13
N PRO A 117 5.99 -10.41 3.40
CA PRO A 117 7.17 -10.06 4.20
C PRO A 117 8.09 -11.26 4.40
N HIS A 118 9.37 -10.98 4.63
CA HIS A 118 10.31 -11.94 5.21
C HIS A 118 9.80 -12.55 6.52
N GLY A 119 10.18 -13.82 6.73
CA GLY A 119 9.82 -14.65 7.86
C GLY A 119 8.90 -15.80 7.45
N LEU A 120 9.32 -17.04 7.74
CA LEU A 120 8.58 -18.27 7.41
C LEU A 120 7.21 -18.37 8.11
N ARG A 121 6.93 -17.49 9.06
CA ARG A 121 5.60 -17.33 9.62
C ARG A 121 4.60 -16.86 8.57
N PHE A 122 5.01 -16.03 7.61
CA PHE A 122 4.13 -15.39 6.63
C PHE A 122 4.02 -16.15 5.31
N ASN A 123 4.91 -17.10 5.06
CA ASN A 123 5.01 -17.81 3.78
C ASN A 123 5.85 -19.10 3.92
N ASN A 124 5.79 -19.99 2.92
CA ASN A 124 6.61 -21.21 2.85
C ASN A 124 7.60 -21.16 1.66
N LEU A 125 8.07 -19.97 1.30
CA LEU A 125 8.95 -19.75 0.16
C LEU A 125 10.43 -19.89 0.57
N ALA A 126 11.32 -19.90 -0.40
CA ALA A 126 12.74 -19.71 -0.11
C ALA A 126 12.93 -18.25 0.34
N ASP A 127 13.52 -18.08 1.52
CA ASP A 127 13.60 -16.80 2.22
C ASP A 127 15.04 -16.57 2.71
N THR A 128 15.64 -15.44 2.35
CA THR A 128 16.98 -15.02 2.82
C THR A 128 16.96 -14.66 4.30
N TYR A 129 15.82 -14.23 4.82
CA TYR A 129 15.59 -13.86 6.22
C TYR A 129 14.43 -14.67 6.83
N PRO A 130 14.60 -16.00 6.98
CA PRO A 130 13.51 -16.90 7.40
C PRO A 130 13.00 -16.65 8.82
N GLU A 131 13.79 -15.96 9.66
CA GLU A 131 13.43 -15.59 11.03
C GLU A 131 12.69 -14.23 11.11
N GLY A 132 12.48 -13.55 9.97
CA GLY A 132 11.80 -12.24 9.90
C GLY A 132 12.73 -11.09 9.48
N ASP A 133 12.23 -9.86 9.57
CA ASP A 133 12.98 -8.65 9.17
C ASP A 133 14.36 -8.56 9.88
N PRO A 134 15.46 -8.37 9.13
CA PRO A 134 16.82 -8.34 9.68
C PRO A 134 17.12 -7.12 10.57
N ASN A 135 16.26 -6.10 10.57
CA ASN A 135 16.38 -4.92 11.42
C ASN A 135 15.55 -5.05 12.73
N GLY A 136 14.88 -6.18 12.92
CA GLY A 136 14.08 -6.49 14.11
C GLY A 136 12.67 -5.93 14.08
N LEU A 137 12.16 -5.47 12.93
CA LEU A 137 10.74 -5.09 12.82
C LEU A 137 9.85 -6.33 12.93
N THR A 138 8.80 -6.24 13.74
CA THR A 138 7.77 -7.27 13.83
C THR A 138 6.45 -6.77 13.24
N ALA A 139 5.62 -7.68 12.72
CA ALA A 139 4.29 -7.30 12.25
C ALA A 139 3.44 -6.73 13.40
N GLU A 140 3.60 -7.26 14.61
CA GLU A 140 2.96 -6.74 15.81
C GLU A 140 3.33 -5.27 16.04
N ASP A 141 4.63 -4.93 16.13
CA ASP A 141 5.07 -3.56 16.40
C ASP A 141 4.59 -2.58 15.32
N VAL A 142 4.72 -2.96 14.04
CA VAL A 142 4.37 -2.10 12.91
C VAL A 142 2.85 -1.89 12.83
N LEU A 143 2.07 -2.97 12.87
CA LEU A 143 0.62 -2.90 12.66
C LEU A 143 -0.12 -2.37 13.90
N GLU A 144 0.35 -2.66 15.12
CA GLU A 144 -0.22 -2.05 16.32
C GLU A 144 0.06 -0.53 16.37
N ASN A 145 1.25 -0.11 15.93
CA ASN A 145 1.55 1.32 15.77
C ASN A 145 0.62 1.98 14.75
N MET A 146 0.40 1.35 13.59
CA MET A 146 -0.57 1.80 12.58
C MET A 146 -1.98 1.99 13.20
N LYS A 147 -2.46 1.00 13.95
CA LYS A 147 -3.75 1.02 14.64
C LYS A 147 -3.82 2.14 15.68
N SER A 148 -2.77 2.32 16.48
CA SER A 148 -2.69 3.40 17.49
C SER A 148 -2.80 4.80 16.88
N LYS A 149 -2.26 4.98 15.65
CA LYS A 149 -2.36 6.21 14.87
C LYS A 149 -3.68 6.35 14.12
N ASN A 150 -4.60 5.41 14.30
CA ASN A 150 -5.89 5.34 13.62
C ASN A 150 -5.76 5.42 12.08
N ILE A 151 -4.77 4.73 11.54
CA ILE A 151 -4.61 4.57 10.10
C ILE A 151 -5.40 3.32 9.70
N TYR A 152 -6.38 3.49 8.83
CA TYR A 152 -7.16 2.39 8.29
C TYR A 152 -6.40 1.71 7.16
N TYR A 153 -6.11 0.43 7.34
CA TYR A 153 -5.36 -0.40 6.41
C TYR A 153 -6.28 -1.06 5.40
N PHE A 154 -5.88 -1.05 4.14
CA PHE A 154 -6.56 -1.68 3.02
C PHE A 154 -5.53 -2.41 2.17
N PHE A 155 -5.87 -3.58 1.64
CA PHE A 155 -4.92 -4.40 0.90
C PHE A 155 -5.39 -4.72 -0.52
N GLY A 156 -4.61 -4.30 -1.52
CA GLY A 156 -4.76 -4.71 -2.91
C GLY A 156 -3.94 -5.96 -3.19
N ARG A 157 -4.58 -7.13 -3.18
CA ARG A 157 -3.94 -8.43 -3.40
C ARG A 157 -3.73 -8.68 -4.89
N ILE A 158 -2.48 -8.81 -5.31
CA ILE A 158 -2.17 -9.15 -6.71
C ILE A 158 -2.22 -10.65 -6.97
N ASN A 159 -1.75 -11.46 -6.02
CA ASN A 159 -1.76 -12.90 -6.16
C ASN A 159 -1.92 -13.60 -4.78
N SER A 160 -2.07 -14.92 -4.84
CA SER A 160 -2.22 -15.77 -3.65
C SER A 160 -0.98 -15.92 -2.73
N LEU A 161 0.22 -15.47 -3.12
CA LEU A 161 1.44 -15.56 -2.28
C LEU A 161 1.30 -14.79 -0.96
N THR A 162 0.46 -13.75 -0.97
CA THR A 162 0.22 -12.87 0.18
C THR A 162 -0.90 -13.36 1.10
N ASN A 163 -1.52 -14.51 0.82
CA ASN A 163 -2.68 -15.00 1.58
C ASN A 163 -2.38 -15.23 3.07
N GLU A 164 -1.23 -15.82 3.37
CA GLU A 164 -0.85 -16.11 4.75
C GLU A 164 -0.44 -14.83 5.50
N MET A 165 0.24 -13.89 4.83
CA MET A 165 0.44 -12.53 5.33
C MET A 165 -0.89 -11.87 5.71
N VAL A 166 -1.88 -11.88 4.81
CA VAL A 166 -3.21 -11.28 5.06
C VAL A 166 -3.87 -11.93 6.28
N ARG A 167 -3.82 -13.26 6.40
CA ARG A 167 -4.37 -13.99 7.55
C ARG A 167 -3.74 -13.51 8.87
N ILE A 168 -2.42 -13.35 8.90
CA ILE A 168 -1.71 -12.89 10.09
C ILE A 168 -2.00 -11.43 10.37
N PHE A 169 -1.99 -10.56 9.37
CA PHE A 169 -2.30 -9.14 9.54
C PHE A 169 -3.71 -8.95 10.11
N LYS A 170 -4.70 -9.76 9.67
CA LYS A 170 -6.05 -9.72 10.23
C LYS A 170 -6.10 -10.11 11.70
N SER A 171 -5.23 -11.02 12.14
CA SER A 171 -5.13 -11.40 13.55
C SER A 171 -4.61 -10.26 14.45
N ILE A 172 -3.89 -9.29 13.88
CA ILE A 172 -3.28 -8.16 14.61
C ILE A 172 -4.17 -6.90 14.50
N LEU A 173 -4.50 -6.50 13.27
CA LEU A 173 -5.30 -5.29 13.02
C LEU A 173 -6.78 -5.49 13.37
N GLY A 174 -7.30 -6.71 13.20
CA GLY A 174 -8.72 -7.00 13.05
C GLY A 174 -9.11 -7.14 11.57
N GLU A 175 -10.40 -7.24 11.28
CA GLU A 175 -10.88 -7.29 9.91
C GLU A 175 -10.56 -6.01 9.14
N PHE A 176 -10.05 -6.18 7.92
CA PHE A 176 -9.84 -5.13 6.93
C PHE A 176 -10.21 -5.65 5.54
N ASP A 177 -10.49 -4.71 4.63
CA ASP A 177 -10.89 -5.04 3.27
C ASP A 177 -9.68 -5.45 2.42
N VAL A 178 -9.87 -6.55 1.70
CA VAL A 178 -8.91 -7.09 0.73
C VAL A 178 -9.56 -7.03 -0.65
N PHE A 179 -8.83 -6.47 -1.61
CA PHE A 179 -9.30 -6.27 -2.97
C PHE A 179 -8.48 -7.12 -3.92
N ASP A 180 -9.14 -8.05 -4.61
CA ASP A 180 -8.50 -8.94 -5.56
C ASP A 180 -8.21 -8.28 -6.90
N LEU A 181 -6.92 -8.10 -7.15
CA LEU A 181 -6.35 -7.55 -8.38
C LEU A 181 -5.90 -8.65 -9.36
N GLU A 182 -5.94 -9.92 -8.93
CA GLU A 182 -5.45 -11.14 -9.60
C GLU A 182 -6.13 -11.47 -10.95
N GLU A 183 -7.27 -10.85 -11.29
CA GLU A 183 -8.12 -11.27 -12.43
C GLU A 183 -8.05 -10.37 -13.67
N VAL A 184 -7.08 -9.48 -13.76
CA VAL A 184 -7.01 -8.56 -14.90
C VAL A 184 -6.10 -9.14 -15.97
N ASN A 185 -6.61 -10.18 -16.64
CA ASN A 185 -6.07 -10.72 -17.89
C ASN A 185 -5.99 -9.60 -18.95
N ASP A 186 -4.88 -8.87 -18.97
CA ASP A 186 -4.49 -7.90 -20.00
C ASP A 186 -5.45 -6.73 -20.26
N LYS A 187 -6.27 -6.34 -19.25
CA LYS A 187 -7.15 -5.15 -19.37
C LYS A 187 -6.90 -4.13 -18.26
N PRO A 188 -5.83 -3.32 -18.34
CA PRO A 188 -5.48 -2.28 -17.36
C PRO A 188 -6.69 -1.47 -16.85
N GLU A 189 -7.65 -1.17 -17.74
CA GLU A 189 -8.95 -0.54 -17.43
C GLU A 189 -9.77 -1.22 -16.32
N GLN A 190 -9.79 -2.55 -16.22
CA GLN A 190 -10.51 -3.27 -15.17
C GLN A 190 -9.78 -3.23 -13.83
N LEU A 191 -8.45 -3.26 -13.85
CA LEU A 191 -7.62 -3.11 -12.66
C LEU A 191 -7.83 -1.73 -12.06
N THR A 192 -7.78 -0.71 -12.92
CA THR A 192 -8.10 0.68 -12.57
C THR A 192 -9.47 0.79 -11.92
N ILE A 193 -10.53 0.15 -12.46
CA ILE A 193 -11.88 0.19 -11.86
C ILE A 193 -11.96 -0.53 -10.51
N LYS A 194 -11.40 -1.74 -10.38
CA LYS A 194 -11.43 -2.50 -9.12
C LYS A 194 -10.72 -1.73 -8.01
N PHE A 195 -9.53 -1.22 -8.31
CA PHE A 195 -8.69 -0.49 -7.38
C PHE A 195 -9.28 0.89 -7.03
N PHE A 196 -9.95 1.51 -7.99
CA PHE A 196 -10.72 2.73 -7.76
C PHE A 196 -11.87 2.51 -6.78
N ASN A 197 -12.69 1.48 -7.01
CA ASN A 197 -13.81 1.14 -6.13
C ASN A 197 -13.32 0.79 -4.73
N ALA A 198 -12.19 0.08 -4.64
CA ALA A 198 -11.51 -0.23 -3.39
C ALA A 198 -11.17 1.03 -2.60
N THR A 199 -10.55 2.01 -3.27
CA THR A 199 -10.15 3.27 -2.64
C THR A 199 -11.35 4.10 -2.18
N CYS A 200 -12.42 4.15 -2.99
CA CYS A 200 -13.65 4.84 -2.60
C CYS A 200 -14.34 4.18 -1.41
N SER A 201 -14.40 2.84 -1.41
CA SER A 201 -14.91 2.05 -0.28
C SER A 201 -14.10 2.32 0.97
N ALA A 202 -12.77 2.31 0.86
CA ALA A 202 -11.86 2.54 1.96
C ALA A 202 -12.09 3.88 2.65
N ILE A 203 -12.22 4.94 1.85
CA ILE A 203 -12.49 6.28 2.33
C ILE A 203 -13.88 6.34 2.98
N THR A 204 -14.92 5.82 2.32
CA THR A 204 -16.30 5.80 2.83
C THR A 204 -16.41 5.07 4.17
N THR A 205 -15.76 3.91 4.30
CA THR A 205 -15.67 3.15 5.55
C THR A 205 -14.96 3.96 6.63
N ALA A 206 -13.81 4.57 6.31
CA ALA A 206 -13.04 5.37 7.26
C ALA A 206 -13.81 6.60 7.77
N ILE A 207 -14.66 7.19 6.93
CA ILE A 207 -15.57 8.28 7.30
C ILE A 207 -16.68 7.77 8.22
N SER A 208 -17.34 6.68 7.83
CA SER A 208 -18.48 6.12 8.57
C SER A 208 -18.10 5.63 9.97
N LEU A 209 -16.88 5.11 10.15
CA LEU A 209 -16.34 4.70 11.47
C LEU A 209 -16.09 5.89 12.43
N ARG A 210 -16.25 7.13 11.97
CA ARG A 210 -16.02 8.36 12.74
C ARG A 210 -17.30 9.15 13.05
N GLU A 211 -18.43 8.79 12.45
CA GLU A 211 -19.76 9.33 12.81
C GLU A 211 -20.37 8.55 13.99
#